data_AF-A0A2A9EK49-F1
#
_entry.id   AF-A0A2A9EK49-F1
#
_cell.length_a   1.000
_cell.length_b   1.000
_cell.length_c   1.000
_cell.angle_alpha   90.00
_cell.angle_beta   90.00
_cell.angle_gamma   90.00
#
_symmetry.space_group_name_H-M   'P 1'
#
loop_
_entity.id
_entity.type
_entity.pdbx_description
1 polymer ?
#
loop_
_entity_poly.entity_id
_entity_poly.type
_entity_poly.pdbx_seq_one_letter_code
_entity_poly.pdbx_strand_id
1 'polypeptide(L)'
;MKFYADLPARRARQVAGDALVAAWVVVCVLLGRSVHDLLASAAEPLRSAAQVGSGIEDGMGDAGRGAGRVPLLGEQLSRPFEAVASAGGQLRDAGVAGAERVEALAVLVGILLALLLALLVVLPWLGTRLRYAARAGGVRRLQDEPGGADLLALRALTLRPERSLAVVGPAAAAAWRAGDDATTAALAALETERWGVAARGGDRRAGAEA
;
A
#
# COMPACT_ATOMS: atom_id res chain seq x y z
N MET A 1 14.94 7.31 16.02
CA MET A 1 13.52 7.70 15.90
C MET A 1 12.68 6.73 16.71
N LYS A 2 11.51 7.11 17.23
CA LYS A 2 10.68 6.22 18.06
C LYS A 2 9.48 5.75 17.24
N PHE A 3 9.38 4.45 16.95
CA PHE A 3 8.34 3.89 16.07
C PHE A 3 6.98 3.67 16.74
N TYR A 4 6.95 3.63 18.08
CA TYR A 4 5.73 3.44 18.89
C TYR A 4 5.68 4.39 20.09
N ALA A 5 4.46 4.74 20.51
CA ALA A 5 4.21 5.48 21.75
C ALA A 5 4.44 4.61 22.99
N ASP A 6 4.94 5.21 24.08
CA ASP A 6 5.09 4.55 25.38
C ASP A 6 3.73 4.37 26.10
N LEU A 7 2.76 5.24 25.81
CA LEU A 7 1.42 5.17 26.41
C LEU A 7 0.54 4.07 25.76
N PRO A 8 -0.07 3.17 26.56
CA PRO A 8 -0.75 1.96 26.07
C PRO A 8 -1.97 2.26 25.19
N ALA A 9 -2.80 3.25 25.55
CA ALA A 9 -3.97 3.64 24.76
C ALA A 9 -3.59 4.18 23.36
N ARG A 10 -2.46 4.88 23.26
CA ARG A 10 -1.96 5.45 21.99
C ARG A 10 -1.28 4.37 21.14
N ARG A 11 -0.59 3.42 21.78
CA ARG A 11 -0.04 2.21 21.14
C ARG A 11 -1.14 1.33 20.56
N ALA A 12 -2.23 1.09 21.28
CA ALA A 12 -3.37 0.31 20.77
C ALA A 12 -3.99 0.93 19.51
N ARG A 13 -4.20 2.26 19.50
CA ARG A 13 -4.67 2.97 18.31
C ARG A 13 -3.70 2.90 17.13
N GLN A 14 -2.40 2.91 17.39
CA GLN A 14 -1.38 2.72 16.34
C GLN A 14 -1.46 1.31 15.77
N VAL A 15 -1.51 0.27 16.61
CA VAL A 15 -1.65 -1.12 16.15
C VAL A 15 -2.95 -1.31 15.36
N ALA A 16 -4.07 -0.77 15.84
CA ALA A 16 -5.34 -0.83 15.11
C ALA A 16 -5.26 -0.10 13.75
N GLY A 17 -4.59 1.05 13.69
CA GLY A 17 -4.36 1.78 12.45
C GLY A 17 -3.47 1.01 11.48
N ASP A 18 -2.39 0.40 11.97
CA ASP A 18 -1.50 -0.46 11.18
C ASP A 18 -2.27 -1.67 10.62
N ALA A 19 -3.08 -2.33 11.45
CA ALA A 19 -3.92 -3.45 11.06
C ALA A 19 -4.97 -3.06 10.01
N LEU A 20 -5.59 -1.88 10.15
CA LEU A 20 -6.55 -1.38 9.18
C LEU A 20 -5.90 -1.09 7.82
N VAL A 21 -4.69 -0.51 7.81
CA VAL A 21 -3.93 -0.29 6.57
C VAL A 21 -3.52 -1.62 5.94
N ALA A 22 -3.08 -2.60 6.74
CA ALA A 22 -2.75 -3.93 6.23
C ALA A 22 -3.99 -4.61 5.62
N ALA A 23 -5.14 -4.56 6.31
CA ALA A 23 -6.40 -5.07 5.80
C ALA A 23 -6.81 -4.36 4.49
N TRP A 24 -6.63 -3.04 4.41
CA TRP A 24 -6.89 -2.27 3.20
C TRP A 24 -6.02 -2.71 2.02
N VAL A 25 -4.72 -2.93 2.25
CA VAL A 25 -3.82 -3.44 1.21
C VAL A 25 -4.26 -4.82 0.72
N VAL A 26 -4.70 -5.71 1.63
CA VAL A 26 -5.26 -7.01 1.26
C VAL A 26 -6.50 -6.83 0.37
N VAL A 27 -7.43 -5.94 0.75
CA VAL A 27 -8.62 -5.63 -0.06
C VAL A 27 -8.22 -5.13 -1.46
N CYS A 28 -7.22 -4.25 -1.57
CA CYS A 28 -6.74 -3.75 -2.87
C CYS A 28 -6.18 -4.88 -3.75
N VAL A 29 -5.42 -5.80 -3.16
CA VAL A 29 -4.87 -6.97 -3.89
C VAL A 29 -6.00 -7.88 -4.36
N LEU A 30 -7.00 -8.14 -3.51
CA LEU A 30 -8.16 -8.95 -3.87
C LEU A 30 -8.93 -8.32 -5.05
N LEU A 31 -9.19 -7.02 -4.99
CA LEU A 31 -9.84 -6.29 -6.08
C LEU A 31 -9.02 -6.33 -7.37
N GLY A 32 -7.70 -6.14 -7.28
CA GLY A 32 -6.79 -6.26 -8.43
C GLY A 32 -6.82 -7.64 -9.08
N ARG A 33 -6.87 -8.71 -8.26
CA ARG A 33 -7.04 -10.08 -8.75
C ARG A 33 -8.40 -10.29 -9.42
N SER A 34 -9.49 -9.82 -8.81
CA SER A 34 -10.83 -9.94 -9.42
C SER A 34 -10.91 -9.25 -10.78
N VAL A 35 -10.29 -8.07 -10.94
CA VAL A 35 -10.23 -7.37 -12.23
C VAL A 35 -9.33 -8.10 -13.23
N HIS A 36 -8.19 -8.63 -12.78
CA HIS A 36 -7.34 -9.47 -13.61
C HIS A 36 -8.11 -10.70 -14.15
N ASP A 37 -8.76 -11.46 -13.27
CA ASP A 37 -9.50 -12.67 -13.65
C ASP A 37 -10.63 -12.35 -14.65
N LEU A 38 -11.35 -11.24 -14.42
CA LEU A 38 -12.39 -10.77 -15.33
C LEU A 38 -11.83 -10.43 -16.72
N LEU A 39 -10.71 -9.71 -16.79
CA LEU A 39 -10.10 -9.35 -18.06
C LEU A 39 -9.46 -10.56 -18.76
N ALA A 40 -8.78 -11.42 -18.01
CA ALA A 40 -8.15 -12.64 -18.52
C ALA A 40 -9.18 -13.62 -19.10
N SER A 41 -10.42 -13.62 -18.59
CA SER A 41 -11.51 -14.43 -19.16
C SER A 41 -11.81 -14.09 -20.63
N ALA A 42 -11.47 -12.88 -21.08
CA ALA A 42 -11.62 -12.48 -22.48
C ALA A 42 -10.59 -13.14 -23.42
N ALA A 43 -9.58 -13.85 -22.88
CA ALA A 43 -8.65 -14.64 -23.70
C ALA A 43 -9.25 -15.98 -24.14
N GLU A 44 -10.25 -16.52 -23.43
CA GLU A 44 -10.86 -17.82 -23.72
C GLU A 44 -11.44 -17.92 -25.14
N PRO A 45 -12.21 -16.93 -25.63
CA PRO A 45 -12.72 -16.94 -27.01
C PRO A 45 -11.61 -16.85 -28.06
N LEU A 46 -10.50 -16.17 -27.75
CA LEU A 46 -9.35 -16.02 -28.65
C LEU A 46 -8.57 -17.32 -28.76
N ARG A 47 -8.35 -18.03 -27.65
CA ARG A 47 -7.77 -19.39 -27.65
C ARG A 47 -8.67 -20.38 -28.38
N SER A 48 -9.99 -20.28 -28.20
CA SER A 48 -10.95 -21.10 -28.94
C SER A 48 -10.87 -20.85 -30.45
N ALA A 49 -10.80 -19.58 -30.87
CA ALA A 49 -10.61 -19.22 -32.27
C ALA A 49 -9.28 -19.75 -32.81
N ALA A 50 -8.21 -19.69 -32.01
CA ALA A 50 -6.91 -20.20 -32.40
C ALA A 50 -6.94 -21.72 -32.65
N GLN A 51 -7.62 -22.46 -31.76
CA GLN A 51 -7.78 -23.91 -31.87
C GLN A 51 -8.58 -24.30 -33.12
N VAL A 52 -9.62 -23.54 -33.46
CA VAL A 52 -10.37 -23.71 -34.72
C VAL A 52 -9.47 -23.45 -35.93
N GLY A 53 -8.68 -22.37 -35.90
CA GLY A 53 -7.70 -22.06 -36.95
C GLY A 53 -6.70 -23.20 -37.18
N SER A 54 -6.16 -23.77 -36.10
CA SER A 54 -5.26 -24.93 -36.15
C SER A 54 -5.92 -26.14 -36.79
N GLY A 55 -7.16 -26.47 -36.41
CA GLY A 55 -7.88 -27.60 -37.00
C GLY A 55 -8.16 -27.43 -38.50
N ILE A 56 -8.42 -26.19 -38.94
CA ILE A 56 -8.59 -25.86 -40.36
C ILE A 56 -7.26 -26.01 -41.10
N GLU A 57 -6.17 -25.48 -40.55
CA GLU A 57 -4.83 -25.59 -41.14
C GLU A 57 -4.40 -27.04 -41.31
N ASP A 58 -4.54 -27.85 -40.27
CA ASP A 58 -4.14 -29.26 -40.29
C ASP A 58 -5.00 -30.05 -41.28
N GLY A 59 -6.33 -29.95 -41.16
CA GLY A 59 -7.27 -30.71 -41.99
C GLY A 59 -7.19 -30.34 -43.47
N MET A 60 -7.07 -29.05 -43.80
CA MET A 60 -6.93 -28.59 -45.19
C MET A 60 -5.51 -28.83 -45.71
N GLY A 61 -4.49 -28.75 -44.86
CA GLY A 61 -3.13 -29.13 -45.21
C GLY A 61 -3.03 -30.61 -45.59
N ASP A 62 -3.72 -31.49 -44.85
CA ASP A 62 -3.82 -32.92 -45.16
C ASP A 62 -4.59 -33.18 -46.46
N ALA A 63 -5.73 -32.51 -46.66
CA ALA A 63 -6.49 -32.61 -47.89
C ALA A 63 -5.68 -32.11 -49.11
N GLY A 64 -4.95 -31.01 -48.97
CA GLY A 64 -4.05 -30.48 -50.00
C GLY A 64 -2.93 -31.46 -50.35
N ARG A 65 -2.27 -32.06 -49.35
CA ARG A 65 -1.28 -33.14 -49.55
C ARG A 65 -1.87 -34.36 -50.24
N GLY A 66 -3.11 -34.72 -49.92
CA GLY A 66 -3.84 -35.81 -50.57
C GLY A 66 -4.13 -35.50 -52.04
N ALA A 67 -4.69 -34.32 -52.33
CA ALA A 67 -4.99 -33.85 -53.66
C ALA A 67 -3.74 -33.71 -54.55
N GLY A 68 -2.62 -33.26 -53.97
CA GLY A 68 -1.33 -33.12 -54.64
C GLY A 68 -0.76 -34.43 -55.20
N ARG A 69 -1.25 -35.61 -54.74
CA ARG A 69 -0.80 -36.92 -55.25
C ARG A 69 -1.46 -37.34 -56.56
N VAL A 70 -2.44 -36.59 -57.08
CA VAL A 70 -3.11 -36.91 -58.34
C VAL A 70 -2.18 -36.62 -59.54
N PRO A 71 -1.86 -37.60 -60.40
CA PRO A 71 -1.01 -37.38 -61.57
C PRO A 71 -1.60 -36.30 -62.50
N LEU A 72 -0.74 -35.47 -63.09
CA LEU A 72 -1.06 -34.39 -64.04
C LEU A 72 -1.89 -33.21 -63.49
N LEU A 73 -2.70 -33.39 -62.44
CA LEU A 73 -3.61 -32.37 -61.90
C LEU A 73 -3.35 -31.98 -60.44
N GLY A 74 -2.46 -32.69 -59.73
CA GLY A 74 -2.30 -32.57 -58.27
C GLY A 74 -2.07 -31.13 -57.76
N GLU A 75 -1.20 -30.37 -58.42
CA GLU A 75 -0.91 -28.97 -58.08
C GLU A 75 -2.14 -28.05 -58.22
N GLN A 76 -2.97 -28.25 -59.26
CA GLN A 76 -4.18 -27.46 -59.46
C GLN A 76 -5.24 -27.82 -58.42
N LEU A 77 -5.28 -29.08 -58.00
CA LEU A 77 -6.21 -29.59 -57.00
C LEU A 77 -5.80 -29.25 -55.56
N SER A 78 -4.50 -29.10 -55.26
CA SER A 78 -4.01 -28.81 -53.90
C SER A 78 -4.12 -27.34 -53.50
N ARG A 79 -3.91 -26.41 -54.44
CA ARG A 79 -3.94 -24.95 -54.21
C ARG A 79 -5.12 -24.42 -53.40
N PRO A 80 -6.39 -24.76 -53.69
CA PRO A 80 -7.51 -24.23 -52.90
C PRO A 80 -7.45 -24.70 -51.44
N PHE A 81 -7.01 -25.94 -51.18
CA PHE A 81 -6.84 -26.45 -49.82
C PHE A 81 -5.68 -25.76 -49.10
N GLU A 82 -4.55 -25.56 -49.78
CA GLU A 82 -3.39 -24.83 -49.22
C GLU A 82 -3.74 -23.38 -48.87
N ALA A 83 -4.55 -22.71 -49.70
CA ALA A 83 -5.02 -21.35 -49.42
C ALA A 83 -5.90 -21.28 -48.17
N VAL A 84 -6.82 -22.24 -48.00
CA VAL A 84 -7.65 -22.33 -46.78
C VAL A 84 -6.80 -22.72 -45.57
N ALA A 85 -5.84 -23.63 -45.73
CA ALA A 85 -4.92 -24.00 -44.65
C ALA A 85 -4.13 -22.79 -44.15
N SER A 86 -3.60 -21.97 -45.07
CA SER A 86 -2.91 -20.71 -44.75
C SER A 86 -3.82 -19.71 -44.02
N ALA A 87 -5.09 -19.58 -44.44
CA ALA A 87 -6.06 -18.74 -43.74
C ALA A 87 -6.34 -19.27 -42.32
N GLY A 88 -6.42 -20.59 -42.14
CA GLY A 88 -6.52 -21.26 -40.84
C GLY A 88 -5.33 -20.93 -39.93
N GLY A 89 -4.11 -21.01 -40.46
CA GLY A 89 -2.89 -20.66 -39.72
C GLY A 89 -2.82 -19.18 -39.34
N GLN A 90 -3.24 -18.27 -40.21
CA GLN A 90 -3.34 -16.84 -39.87
C GLN A 90 -4.36 -16.59 -38.75
N LEU A 91 -5.50 -17.30 -38.76
CA LEU A 91 -6.48 -17.22 -37.68
C LEU A 91 -5.92 -17.79 -36.36
N ARG A 92 -5.20 -18.92 -36.43
CA ARG A 92 -4.48 -19.50 -35.28
C ARG A 92 -3.55 -18.48 -34.65
N ASP A 93 -2.66 -17.92 -35.46
CA ASP A 93 -1.62 -17.01 -34.99
C ASP A 93 -2.23 -15.71 -34.43
N ALA A 94 -3.28 -15.18 -35.07
CA ALA A 94 -4.02 -14.02 -34.57
C ALA A 94 -4.73 -14.30 -33.23
N GLY A 95 -5.32 -15.48 -33.08
CA GLY A 95 -5.99 -15.90 -31.85
C GLY A 95 -5.01 -16.05 -30.68
N VAL A 96 -3.86 -16.70 -30.90
CA VAL A 96 -2.79 -16.83 -29.89
C VAL A 96 -2.26 -15.46 -29.48
N ALA A 97 -1.84 -14.63 -30.46
CA ALA A 97 -1.31 -13.31 -30.18
C ALA A 97 -2.32 -12.39 -29.49
N GLY A 98 -3.61 -12.52 -29.83
CA GLY A 98 -4.69 -11.82 -29.15
C GLY A 98 -4.83 -12.23 -27.70
N ALA A 99 -4.89 -13.54 -27.41
CA ALA A 99 -5.02 -14.09 -26.07
C ALA A 99 -3.86 -13.62 -25.16
N GLU A 100 -2.62 -13.72 -25.64
CA GLU A 100 -1.42 -13.27 -24.91
C GLU A 100 -1.48 -11.78 -24.56
N ARG A 101 -1.94 -10.92 -25.50
CA ARG A 101 -2.09 -9.49 -25.26
C ARG A 101 -3.16 -9.19 -24.21
N VAL A 102 -4.29 -9.88 -24.26
CA VAL A 102 -5.37 -9.71 -23.29
C VAL A 102 -4.89 -10.12 -21.90
N GLU A 103 -4.19 -11.25 -21.78
CA GLU A 103 -3.63 -11.71 -20.51
C GLU A 103 -2.59 -10.74 -19.95
N ALA A 104 -1.69 -10.20 -20.80
CA ALA A 104 -0.72 -9.19 -20.40
C ALA A 104 -1.40 -7.89 -19.91
N LEU A 105 -2.44 -7.43 -20.62
CA LEU A 105 -3.23 -6.27 -20.20
C LEU A 105 -3.97 -6.52 -18.88
N ALA A 106 -4.53 -7.72 -18.71
CA ALA A 106 -5.20 -8.10 -17.48
C ALA A 106 -4.25 -8.02 -16.27
N VAL A 107 -3.02 -8.51 -16.41
CA VAL A 107 -1.97 -8.39 -15.38
C VAL A 107 -1.67 -6.93 -15.09
N LEU A 108 -1.39 -6.13 -16.13
CA LEU A 108 -1.03 -4.73 -15.98
C LEU A 108 -2.14 -3.92 -15.27
N VAL A 109 -3.38 -4.06 -15.73
CA VAL A 109 -4.53 -3.33 -15.15
C VAL A 109 -4.79 -3.76 -13.72
N GLY A 110 -4.76 -5.07 -13.43
CA GLY A 110 -4.94 -5.58 -12.07
C GLY A 110 -3.89 -5.03 -11.08
N ILE A 111 -2.61 -5.00 -11.49
CA ILE A 111 -1.52 -4.44 -10.68
C ILE A 111 -1.70 -2.93 -10.50
N LEU A 112 -1.93 -2.18 -11.57
CA LEU A 112 -2.06 -0.72 -11.51
C LEU A 112 -3.22 -0.30 -10.62
N LEU A 113 -4.37 -0.99 -10.71
CA LEU A 113 -5.52 -0.74 -9.86
C LEU A 113 -5.20 -1.01 -8.39
N ALA A 114 -4.62 -2.18 -8.08
CA ALA A 114 -4.26 -2.52 -6.71
C ALA A 114 -3.25 -1.53 -6.12
N LEU A 115 -2.23 -1.14 -6.90
CA LEU A 115 -1.23 -0.15 -6.48
C LEU A 115 -1.86 1.22 -6.27
N LEU A 116 -2.68 1.71 -7.20
CA LEU A 116 -3.32 3.02 -7.09
C LEU A 116 -4.15 3.14 -5.80
N LEU A 117 -5.01 2.15 -5.54
CA LEU A 117 -5.87 2.12 -4.36
C LEU A 117 -5.07 1.97 -3.06
N ALA A 118 -4.00 1.17 -3.08
CA ALA A 118 -3.12 1.01 -1.94
C ALA A 118 -2.35 2.31 -1.64
N LEU A 119 -1.73 2.93 -2.65
CA LEU A 119 -0.92 4.14 -2.49
C LEU A 119 -1.75 5.32 -1.98
N LEU A 120 -3.01 5.43 -2.39
CA LEU A 120 -3.91 6.50 -1.94
C LEU A 120 -4.06 6.56 -0.42
N VAL A 121 -3.99 5.40 0.26
CA VAL A 121 -4.11 5.30 1.72
C VAL A 121 -2.73 5.19 2.39
N VAL A 122 -1.84 4.38 1.82
CA VAL A 122 -0.53 4.09 2.41
C VAL A 122 0.36 5.34 2.44
N LEU A 123 0.38 6.17 1.38
CA LEU A 123 1.27 7.33 1.34
C LEU A 123 0.91 8.40 2.38
N PRO A 124 -0.36 8.85 2.50
CA PRO A 124 -0.73 9.80 3.57
C PRO A 124 -0.50 9.21 4.96
N TRP A 125 -0.87 7.93 5.17
CA TRP A 125 -0.65 7.26 6.45
C TRP A 125 0.83 7.21 6.81
N LEU A 126 1.70 6.82 5.87
CA LEU A 126 3.14 6.75 6.08
C LEU A 126 3.71 8.14 6.38
N GLY A 127 3.27 9.17 5.66
CA GLY A 127 3.66 10.56 5.91
C GLY A 127 3.27 11.03 7.32
N THR A 128 2.04 10.74 7.77
CA THR A 128 1.62 11.08 9.14
C THR A 128 2.42 10.30 10.19
N ARG A 129 2.74 9.03 9.92
CA ARG A 129 3.49 8.17 10.84
C ARG A 129 4.97 8.55 10.94
N LEU A 130 5.62 8.88 9.83
CA LEU A 130 7.00 9.37 9.79
C LEU A 130 7.11 10.72 10.51
N ARG A 131 6.17 11.64 10.26
CA ARG A 131 6.10 12.93 10.99
C ARG A 131 5.95 12.71 12.49
N TYR A 132 5.12 11.75 12.90
CA TYR A 132 4.99 11.39 14.31
C TYR A 132 6.31 10.84 14.87
N ALA A 133 6.93 9.87 14.20
CA ALA A 133 8.18 9.24 14.65
C ALA A 133 9.35 10.24 14.76
N ALA A 134 9.42 11.19 13.82
CA ALA A 134 10.40 12.27 13.84
C ALA A 134 10.15 13.24 15.00
N ARG A 135 8.89 13.68 15.20
CA ARG A 135 8.54 14.62 16.29
C ARG A 135 8.70 14.00 17.67
N ALA A 136 8.24 12.77 17.87
CA ALA A 136 8.44 12.03 19.11
C ALA A 136 9.93 11.79 19.40
N GLY A 137 10.72 11.50 18.36
CA GLY A 137 12.18 11.40 18.47
C GLY A 137 12.85 12.71 18.88
N GLY A 138 12.41 13.84 18.32
CA GLY A 138 12.92 15.17 18.67
C GLY A 138 12.59 15.57 20.11
N VAL A 139 11.37 15.28 20.57
CA VAL A 139 10.97 15.52 21.98
C VAL A 139 11.78 14.68 22.94
N ARG A 140 12.05 13.39 22.61
CA ARG A 140 12.91 12.55 23.44
C ARG A 140 14.35 13.07 23.52
N ARG A 141 14.95 13.46 22.39
CA ARG A 141 16.30 14.05 22.39
C ARG A 141 16.36 15.33 23.20
N LEU A 142 15.37 16.21 23.02
CA LEU A 142 15.30 17.46 23.77
C LEU A 142 15.18 17.21 25.28
N GLN A 143 14.48 16.16 25.69
CA GLN A 143 14.41 15.75 27.10
C GLN A 143 15.74 15.22 27.66
N ASP A 144 16.63 14.73 26.80
CA ASP A 144 17.95 14.20 27.19
C ASP A 144 19.04 15.30 27.23
N GLU A 145 18.77 16.50 26.70
CA GLU A 145 19.70 17.65 26.71
C GLU A 145 19.68 18.41 28.04
N PRO A 146 20.80 19.02 28.47
CA PRO A 146 20.84 19.95 29.59
C PRO A 146 19.90 21.14 29.35
N GLY A 147 19.02 21.46 30.32
CA GLY A 147 17.98 22.49 30.15
C GLY A 147 16.80 22.07 29.26
N GLY A 148 16.75 20.82 28.83
CA GLY A 148 15.69 20.27 28.00
C GLY A 148 14.29 20.38 28.57
N ALA A 149 14.16 20.25 29.90
CA ALA A 149 12.89 20.41 30.61
C ALA A 149 12.33 21.83 30.46
N ASP A 150 13.18 22.85 30.52
CA ASP A 150 12.78 24.25 30.34
C ASP A 150 12.34 24.54 28.90
N LEU A 151 13.06 24.00 27.91
CA LEU A 151 12.67 24.15 26.51
C LEU A 151 11.34 23.45 26.20
N LEU A 152 11.08 22.29 26.83
CA LEU A 152 9.80 21.60 26.74
C LEU A 152 8.69 22.38 27.45
N ALA A 153 8.96 22.97 28.62
CA ALA A 153 8.02 23.81 29.34
C ALA A 153 7.66 25.07 28.55
N LEU A 154 8.65 25.73 27.93
CA LEU A 154 8.43 26.89 27.05
C LEU A 154 7.60 26.51 25.81
N ARG A 155 7.86 25.36 25.19
CA ARG A 155 7.01 24.85 24.09
C ARG A 155 5.60 24.57 24.57
N ALA A 156 5.43 24.06 25.79
CA ALA A 156 4.11 23.83 26.36
C ALA A 156 3.36 25.17 26.51
N LEU A 157 3.98 26.18 27.09
CA LEU A 157 3.39 27.51 27.26
C LEU A 157 3.01 28.20 25.94
N THR A 158 3.75 27.94 24.86
CA THR A 158 3.54 28.61 23.56
C THR A 158 2.60 27.85 22.62
N LEU A 159 2.58 26.52 22.68
CA LEU A 159 1.88 25.68 21.71
C LEU A 159 0.66 24.96 22.28
N ARG A 160 0.45 24.96 23.60
CA ARG A 160 -0.66 24.24 24.23
C ARG A 160 -1.90 25.14 24.35
N PRO A 161 -3.09 24.57 24.11
CA PRO A 161 -4.33 25.29 24.35
C PRO A 161 -4.51 25.58 25.84
N GLU A 162 -5.15 26.69 26.16
CA GLU A 162 -5.34 27.22 27.52
C GLU A 162 -5.90 26.17 28.50
N ARG A 163 -6.86 25.35 28.04
CA ARG A 163 -7.44 24.25 28.81
C ARG A 163 -6.40 23.24 29.34
N SER A 164 -5.31 23.01 28.61
CA SER A 164 -4.24 22.12 29.07
C SER A 164 -3.31 22.80 30.07
N LEU A 165 -3.10 24.12 29.93
CA LEU A 165 -2.29 24.90 30.86
C LEU A 165 -3.00 25.12 32.20
N ALA A 166 -4.34 25.25 32.17
CA ALA A 166 -5.17 25.37 33.35
C ALA A 166 -5.03 24.19 34.33
N VAL A 167 -4.67 23.00 33.84
CA VAL A 167 -4.39 21.81 34.67
C VAL A 167 -3.14 21.99 35.53
N VAL A 168 -2.14 22.73 35.05
CA VAL A 168 -0.92 23.05 35.82
C VAL A 168 -1.18 24.17 36.83
N GLY A 169 -2.05 25.10 36.46
CA GLY A 169 -2.57 26.14 37.35
C GLY A 169 -2.63 27.51 36.69
N PRO A 170 -3.42 28.44 37.25
CA PRO A 170 -3.63 29.78 36.68
C PRO A 170 -2.36 30.63 36.65
N ALA A 171 -1.38 30.34 37.51
CA ALA A 171 -0.10 31.04 37.61
C ALA A 171 1.07 30.31 36.95
N ALA A 172 0.82 29.28 36.12
CA ALA A 172 1.88 28.42 35.56
C ALA A 172 3.01 29.19 34.85
N ALA A 173 2.69 30.25 34.10
CA ALA A 173 3.68 31.07 33.43
C ALA A 173 4.55 31.91 34.40
N ALA A 174 3.98 32.33 35.53
CA ALA A 174 4.69 33.08 36.55
C ALA A 174 5.58 32.15 37.39
N ALA A 175 5.07 30.98 37.78
CA ALA A 175 5.82 29.97 38.52
C ALA A 175 6.99 29.40 37.70
N TRP A 176 6.81 29.17 36.40
CA TRP A 176 7.91 28.80 35.50
C TRP A 176 8.98 29.89 35.43
N ARG A 177 8.61 31.16 35.28
CA ARG A 177 9.57 32.29 35.28
C ARG A 177 10.31 32.46 36.60
N ALA A 178 9.72 32.02 37.71
CA ALA A 178 10.35 32.03 39.04
C ALA A 178 11.32 30.86 39.26
N GLY A 179 11.45 29.95 38.28
CA GLY A 179 12.33 28.79 38.38
C GLY A 179 11.76 27.64 39.22
N ASP A 180 10.43 27.54 39.35
CA ASP A 180 9.82 26.41 40.05
C ASP A 180 10.01 25.10 39.25
N ASP A 181 10.86 24.21 39.76
CA ASP A 181 11.16 22.91 39.17
C ASP A 181 9.90 22.04 39.01
N ALA A 182 8.94 22.15 39.93
CA ALA A 182 7.72 21.36 39.88
C ALA A 182 6.80 21.80 38.73
N THR A 183 6.61 23.10 38.55
CA THR A 183 5.87 23.67 37.42
C THR A 183 6.57 23.37 36.09
N THR A 184 7.90 23.49 36.05
CA THR A 184 8.70 23.18 34.86
C THR A 184 8.53 21.72 34.45
N ALA A 185 8.63 20.79 35.39
CA ALA A 185 8.41 19.36 35.16
C ALA A 185 6.98 19.06 34.70
N ALA A 186 5.97 19.71 35.28
CA ALA A 186 4.57 19.54 34.90
C ALA A 186 4.27 20.06 33.48
N LEU A 187 4.81 21.22 33.12
CA LEU A 187 4.69 21.77 31.77
C LEU A 187 5.44 20.90 30.74
N ALA A 188 6.64 20.43 31.07
CA ALA A 188 7.39 19.50 30.23
C ALA A 188 6.63 18.17 30.03
N ALA A 189 5.98 17.67 31.10
CA ALA A 189 5.17 16.46 31.06
C ALA A 189 4.02 16.58 30.03
N LEU A 190 3.30 17.70 30.02
CA LEU A 190 2.21 17.96 29.06
C LEU A 190 2.67 17.88 27.59
N GLU A 191 3.88 18.34 27.29
CA GLU A 191 4.42 18.23 25.92
C GLU A 191 4.91 16.81 25.62
N THR A 192 5.53 16.11 26.58
CA THR A 192 5.93 14.71 26.38
C THR A 192 4.74 13.74 26.22
N GLU A 193 3.66 13.91 26.98
CA GLU A 193 2.44 13.11 26.88
C GLU A 193 1.75 13.25 25.52
N ARG A 194 1.77 14.46 24.93
CA ARG A 194 1.22 14.74 23.60
C ARG A 194 1.80 13.81 22.53
N TRP A 195 3.10 13.57 22.64
CA TRP A 195 3.89 12.78 21.72
C TRP A 195 4.08 11.34 22.18
N GLY A 196 3.43 10.94 23.28
CA GLY A 196 3.49 9.60 23.80
C GLY A 196 4.87 9.21 24.34
N VAL A 197 5.66 10.19 24.78
CA VAL A 197 7.00 9.98 25.33
C VAL A 197 6.89 9.95 26.85
N ALA A 198 7.45 8.93 27.51
CA ALA A 198 7.47 8.84 28.96
C ALA A 198 8.24 10.02 29.58
N ALA A 199 7.59 10.73 30.53
CA ALA A 199 8.20 11.82 31.27
C ALA A 199 9.28 11.29 32.24
N ARG A 200 10.47 11.90 32.22
CA ARG A 200 11.53 11.66 33.20
C ARG A 200 11.12 12.33 34.52
N GLY A 201 10.40 11.60 35.38
CA GLY A 201 10.00 12.11 36.70
C GLY A 201 8.67 11.60 37.27
N GLY A 202 7.84 10.91 36.47
CA GLY A 202 6.53 10.41 36.92
C GLY A 202 6.58 9.21 37.89
N ASP A 203 7.72 8.54 38.02
CA ASP A 203 7.85 7.27 38.76
C ASP A 203 8.16 7.44 40.26
N ARG A 204 7.90 8.62 40.85
CA ARG A 204 8.13 8.88 42.29
C ARG A 204 6.85 9.15 43.11
N ARG A 205 5.66 8.95 42.56
CA ARG A 205 4.39 9.14 43.31
C ARG A 205 3.53 7.88 43.49
N ALA A 206 3.94 6.72 42.97
CA ALA A 206 3.21 5.46 43.19
C ALA A 206 3.71 4.63 44.39
N GLY A 207 4.67 5.14 45.18
CA GLY A 207 5.30 4.39 46.29
C GLY A 207 5.35 5.11 47.64
N ALA A 208 4.58 6.18 47.84
CA ALA A 208 4.59 6.95 49.09
C ALA A 208 3.25 6.96 49.86
N GLU A 209 2.27 6.16 49.42
CA GLU A 209 1.03 5.91 50.17
C GLU A 209 0.81 4.38 50.22
N ALA A 210 1.56 3.70 51.08
CA ALA A 210 1.28 2.37 51.58
C ALA A 210 1.76 2.28 53.03
#